data_AF-A0A395HAE9-F1
#
_entry.id   AF-A0A395HAE9-F1
#
_cell.length_a   1.000
_cell.length_b   1.000
_cell.length_c   1.000
_cell.angle_alpha   90.00
_cell.angle_beta   90.00
_cell.angle_gamma   90.00
#
_symmetry.space_group_name_H-M   'P 1'
#
loop_
_entity.id
_entity.type
_entity.pdbx_description
1 polymer ?
#
loop_
_entity_poly.entity_id
_entity_poly.type
_entity_poly.pdbx_seq_one_letter_code
_entity_poly.pdbx_strand_id
1 'polypeptide(L)'
;MSATIHSRVVDVDRLIPRVVSHDREERDVENLLPWIFKHTEIAEEEYLEDWPDGSNRLTFFFNELVSYYADFDPRGPDLAAMPMREDIVLPRKSWSGSDRDRARSLIKTQGMLLRLLMQTVYERLESVVKQEVEIRFPISASTVKYVIGGKQYGSRPEGEITVGPRDERLPIISYTGVCLG
;
A
#
# COMPACT_ATOMS: atom_id res chain seq x y z
N MET A 1 -15.83 4.52 26.31
CA MET A 1 -14.59 5.27 26.04
C MET A 1 -14.73 5.78 24.62
N SER A 2 -14.75 7.10 24.46
CA SER A 2 -14.74 7.76 23.15
C SER A 2 -13.30 8.17 22.83
N ALA A 3 -12.91 7.97 21.58
CA ALA A 3 -11.70 8.55 21.03
C ALA A 3 -12.13 9.57 19.99
N THR A 4 -11.64 10.81 20.09
CA THR A 4 -11.94 11.86 19.13
C THR A 4 -10.83 11.88 18.09
N ILE A 5 -11.16 11.51 16.84
CA ILE A 5 -10.23 11.61 15.72
C ILE A 5 -10.27 13.05 15.19
N HIS A 6 -9.11 13.69 15.14
CA HIS A 6 -8.94 14.99 14.49
C HIS A 6 -8.38 14.78 13.09
N SER A 7 -9.21 14.97 12.07
CA SER A 7 -8.77 14.99 10.67
C SER A 7 -8.48 16.43 10.24
N ARG A 8 -7.41 16.62 9.49
CA ARG A 8 -7.05 17.89 8.84
C ARG A 8 -6.52 17.59 7.45
N VAL A 9 -7.08 18.25 6.44
CA VAL A 9 -6.51 18.23 5.10
C VAL A 9 -5.22 19.04 5.13
N VAL A 10 -4.12 18.41 4.73
CA VAL A 10 -2.81 19.03 4.65
C VAL A 10 -2.26 18.83 3.25
N ASP A 11 -1.46 19.80 2.81
CA ASP A 11 -0.69 19.67 1.58
C ASP A 11 0.23 18.43 1.66
N VAL A 12 0.27 17.65 0.57
CA VAL A 12 1.10 16.44 0.46
C VAL A 12 2.57 16.79 0.63
N ASP A 13 3.03 17.94 0.12
CA ASP A 13 4.41 18.40 0.28
C ASP A 13 4.76 18.67 1.76
N ARG A 14 3.76 18.88 2.64
CA ARG A 14 3.96 19.02 4.09
C ARG A 14 4.01 17.68 4.83
N LEU A 15 3.48 16.62 4.23
CA LEU A 15 3.51 15.27 4.79
C LEU A 15 4.75 14.50 4.36
N ILE A 16 5.13 14.65 3.09
CA ILE A 16 6.25 13.95 2.48
C ILE A 16 7.27 15.02 2.07
N PRO A 17 8.22 15.35 2.95
CA PRO A 17 9.24 16.34 2.62
C PRO A 17 10.07 15.85 1.44
N ARG A 18 10.35 16.74 0.49
CA ARG A 18 11.24 16.43 -0.64
C ARG A 18 12.66 16.22 -0.13
N VAL A 19 13.14 14.99 -0.26
CA VAL A 19 14.45 14.56 0.26
C VAL A 19 15.54 14.54 -0.82
N VAL A 20 15.15 14.77 -2.09
CA VAL A 20 16.04 14.74 -3.26
C VAL A 20 15.89 16.03 -4.08
N SER A 21 16.91 16.36 -4.87
CA SER A 21 16.87 17.50 -5.79
C SER A 21 15.87 17.25 -6.93
N HIS A 22 15.29 18.34 -7.46
CA HIS A 22 14.34 18.29 -8.58
C HIS A 22 14.87 17.48 -9.78
N ASP A 23 16.08 17.76 -10.26
CA ASP A 23 16.69 17.06 -11.41
C ASP A 23 16.91 15.56 -11.17
N ARG A 24 16.93 15.13 -9.91
CA ARG A 24 17.04 13.70 -9.56
C ARG A 24 15.65 13.07 -9.50
N GLU A 25 14.71 13.76 -8.89
CA GLU A 25 13.30 13.36 -8.87
C GLU A 25 12.77 13.16 -10.30
N GLU A 26 13.03 14.09 -11.21
CA GLU A 26 12.61 13.96 -12.62
C GLU A 26 13.22 12.73 -13.31
N ARG A 27 14.52 12.49 -13.13
CA ARG A 27 15.17 11.29 -13.68
C ARG A 27 14.63 9.99 -13.08
N ASP A 28 14.38 9.98 -11.78
CA ASP A 28 13.78 8.84 -11.10
C ASP A 28 12.34 8.60 -11.62
N VAL A 29 11.56 9.66 -11.84
CA VAL A 29 10.22 9.58 -12.46
C VAL A 29 10.31 9.03 -13.88
N GLU A 30 11.21 9.53 -14.73
CA GLU A 30 11.41 9.01 -16.09
C GLU A 30 11.79 7.53 -16.11
N ASN A 31 12.61 7.09 -15.15
CA ASN A 31 13.04 5.69 -15.00
C ASN A 31 11.92 4.78 -14.48
N LEU A 32 11.03 5.32 -13.64
CA LEU A 32 9.90 4.60 -13.07
C LEU A 32 8.67 4.61 -13.98
N LEU A 33 8.57 5.55 -14.93
CA LEU A 33 7.43 5.70 -15.82
C LEU A 33 7.25 4.41 -16.66
N PRO A 34 6.16 3.66 -16.43
CA PRO A 34 5.84 2.48 -17.22
C PRO A 34 5.70 2.83 -18.71
N TRP A 35 6.11 1.92 -19.59
CA TRP A 35 6.13 2.15 -21.04
C TRP A 35 4.78 2.62 -21.59
N ILE A 36 3.68 2.01 -21.12
CA ILE A 36 2.31 2.35 -21.53
C ILE A 36 1.99 3.84 -21.36
N PHE A 37 2.44 4.43 -20.24
CA PHE A 37 2.20 5.85 -19.92
C PHE A 37 3.10 6.83 -20.68
N LYS A 38 3.98 6.34 -21.55
CA LYS A 38 4.70 7.19 -22.51
C LYS A 38 3.85 7.51 -23.75
N HIS A 39 2.81 6.72 -24.01
CA HIS A 39 2.02 6.80 -25.24
C HIS A 39 0.54 7.07 -24.99
N THR A 40 0.02 6.70 -23.82
CA THR A 40 -1.38 6.91 -23.44
C THR A 40 -1.50 7.36 -21.99
N GLU A 41 -2.49 8.19 -21.67
CA GLU A 41 -2.82 8.56 -20.29
C GLU A 41 -3.60 7.46 -19.57
N ILE A 42 -4.26 6.56 -20.32
CA ILE A 42 -5.11 5.49 -19.81
C ILE A 42 -4.58 4.14 -20.28
N ALA A 43 -4.28 3.27 -19.32
CA ALA A 43 -3.86 1.90 -19.58
C ALA A 43 -5.08 0.99 -19.74
N GLU A 44 -5.41 0.64 -20.98
CA GLU A 44 -6.40 -0.40 -21.30
C GLU A 44 -5.76 -1.79 -21.36
N GLU A 45 -6.57 -2.83 -21.17
CA GLU A 45 -6.12 -4.24 -21.12
C GLU A 45 -5.44 -4.68 -22.43
N GLU A 46 -5.92 -4.17 -23.58
CA GLU A 46 -5.39 -4.49 -24.92
C GLU A 46 -3.90 -4.11 -25.06
N TYR A 47 -3.44 -3.06 -24.39
CA TYR A 47 -2.04 -2.63 -24.45
C TYR A 47 -1.08 -3.52 -23.65
N LEU A 48 -1.58 -4.47 -22.86
CA LEU A 48 -0.75 -5.42 -22.13
C LEU A 48 -0.14 -6.48 -23.05
N GLU A 49 -0.78 -6.77 -24.18
CA GLU A 49 -0.28 -7.71 -25.20
C GLU A 49 0.89 -7.13 -25.99
N ASP A 50 0.89 -5.81 -26.22
CA ASP A 50 1.90 -5.08 -27.00
C ASP A 50 3.13 -4.67 -26.18
N TRP A 51 3.23 -5.12 -24.92
CA TRP A 51 4.27 -4.66 -24.01
C TRP A 51 5.67 -5.09 -24.47
N PRO A 52 6.65 -4.18 -24.58
CA PRO A 52 7.96 -4.50 -25.12
C PRO A 52 8.75 -5.51 -24.26
N ASP A 53 9.33 -6.50 -24.93
CA ASP A 53 10.23 -7.51 -24.35
C ASP A 53 11.40 -6.83 -23.63
N GLY A 54 11.46 -6.99 -22.30
CA GLY A 54 12.55 -6.45 -21.46
C GLY A 54 12.10 -5.64 -20.24
N SER A 55 10.80 -5.38 -20.08
CA SER A 55 10.25 -4.69 -18.89
C SER A 55 9.24 -5.53 -18.10
N ASN A 56 9.51 -6.83 -18.05
CA ASN A 56 8.68 -7.91 -17.50
C ASN A 56 8.06 -7.65 -16.12
N ARG A 57 8.72 -6.91 -15.20
CA ARG A 57 8.20 -6.71 -13.84
C ARG A 57 7.02 -5.74 -13.76
N LEU A 58 7.02 -4.67 -14.55
CA LEU A 58 5.87 -3.76 -14.59
C LEU A 58 4.71 -4.40 -15.35
N THR A 59 4.99 -5.12 -16.45
CA THR A 59 3.97 -5.88 -17.18
C THR A 59 3.25 -6.87 -16.26
N PHE A 60 4.01 -7.63 -15.46
CA PHE A 60 3.43 -8.56 -14.49
C PHE A 60 2.55 -7.84 -13.45
N PHE A 61 3.01 -6.69 -12.94
CA PHE A 61 2.21 -5.87 -12.04
C PHE A 61 0.88 -5.44 -12.67
N PHE A 62 0.88 -4.96 -13.92
CA PHE A 62 -0.36 -4.52 -14.59
C PHE A 62 -1.31 -5.69 -14.89
N ASN A 63 -0.79 -6.86 -15.28
CA ASN A 63 -1.60 -8.07 -15.46
C ASN A 63 -2.31 -8.49 -14.16
N GLU A 64 -1.58 -8.49 -13.04
CA GLU A 64 -2.15 -8.78 -11.72
C GLU A 64 -3.13 -7.69 -11.28
N LEU A 65 -2.89 -6.43 -11.66
CA LEU A 65 -3.76 -5.30 -11.31
C LEU A 65 -5.11 -5.40 -12.02
N VAL A 66 -5.13 -5.73 -13.32
CA VAL A 66 -6.37 -5.95 -14.08
C VAL A 66 -7.16 -7.12 -13.47
N SER A 67 -6.48 -8.22 -13.15
CA SER A 67 -7.10 -9.37 -12.48
C SER A 67 -7.70 -8.98 -11.13
N TYR A 68 -6.99 -8.18 -10.34
CA TYR A 68 -7.50 -7.65 -9.08
C TYR A 68 -8.72 -6.74 -9.26
N TYR A 69 -8.74 -5.88 -10.28
CA TYR A 69 -9.89 -5.02 -10.58
C TYR A 69 -11.12 -5.82 -11.01
N ALA A 70 -10.95 -6.91 -11.75
CA ALA A 70 -12.06 -7.79 -12.13
C ALA A 70 -12.70 -8.47 -10.90
N ASP A 71 -11.90 -8.78 -9.89
CA ASP A 71 -12.36 -9.35 -8.61
C ASP A 71 -12.85 -8.28 -7.62
N PHE A 72 -12.60 -7.00 -7.89
CA PHE A 72 -12.98 -5.87 -7.04
C PHE A 72 -14.38 -5.38 -7.41
N ASP A 73 -15.33 -5.43 -6.48
CA ASP A 73 -16.64 -4.77 -6.66
C ASP A 73 -16.49 -3.26 -6.37
N PRO A 74 -16.61 -2.38 -7.39
CA PRO A 74 -16.44 -0.94 -7.21
C PRO A 74 -17.56 -0.30 -6.36
N ARG A 75 -18.61 -1.04 -6.00
CA ARG A 75 -19.68 -0.59 -5.09
C ARG A 75 -19.27 -0.60 -3.61
N GLY A 76 -17.99 -0.38 -3.32
CA GLY A 76 -17.54 -0.05 -1.98
C GLY A 76 -18.32 1.16 -1.45
N PRO A 77 -18.48 1.29 -0.12
CA PRO A 77 -19.24 2.40 0.45
C PRO A 77 -18.63 3.73 0.02
N ASP A 78 -19.51 4.68 -0.30
CA ASP A 78 -19.13 6.01 -0.74
C ASP A 78 -18.35 6.73 0.36
N LEU A 79 -17.03 6.76 0.22
CA LEU A 79 -16.12 7.44 1.16
C LEU A 79 -16.40 8.94 1.21
N ALA A 80 -17.03 9.53 0.17
CA ALA A 80 -17.43 10.92 0.16
C ALA A 80 -18.68 11.20 1.03
N ALA A 81 -19.45 10.17 1.37
CA ALA A 81 -20.62 10.26 2.24
C ALA A 81 -20.30 10.05 3.72
N MET A 82 -19.04 9.77 4.09
CA MET A 82 -18.67 9.56 5.49
C MET A 82 -18.78 10.85 6.31
N PRO A 83 -19.50 10.84 7.45
CA PRO A 83 -19.65 12.02 8.28
C PRO A 83 -18.29 12.44 8.87
N MET A 84 -18.03 13.75 8.86
CA MET A 84 -16.78 14.37 9.35
C MET A 84 -16.50 14.12 10.86
N ARG A 85 -17.50 13.62 11.60
CA ARG A 85 -17.38 13.16 12.99
C ARG A 85 -18.22 11.91 13.19
N GLU A 86 -17.57 10.85 13.63
CA GLU A 86 -18.23 9.61 14.00
C GLU A 86 -17.66 9.09 15.33
N ASP A 87 -18.54 8.77 16.27
CA ASP A 87 -18.16 8.15 17.54
C ASP A 87 -17.98 6.65 17.31
N ILE A 88 -16.74 6.24 17.02
CA ILE A 88 -16.43 4.84 16.72
C ILE A 88 -16.29 4.07 18.04
N VAL A 89 -17.18 3.09 18.26
CA VAL A 89 -17.03 2.12 19.35
C VAL A 89 -16.06 1.04 18.87
N LEU A 90 -14.80 1.12 19.30
CA LEU A 90 -13.79 0.10 18.96
C LEU A 90 -14.19 -1.26 19.56
N PRO A 91 -14.50 -2.28 18.74
CA PRO A 91 -14.80 -3.61 19.27
C PRO A 91 -13.54 -4.21 19.89
N ARG A 92 -13.71 -4.93 21.02
CA ARG A 92 -12.60 -5.60 21.72
C ARG A 92 -11.89 -6.65 20.86
N LYS A 93 -12.55 -7.19 19.84
CA LYS A 93 -12.01 -8.08 18.80
C LYS A 93 -12.80 -7.85 17.51
N SER A 94 -12.17 -7.30 16.46
CA SER A 94 -12.76 -7.16 15.13
C SER A 94 -12.50 -8.36 14.20
N TRP A 95 -11.84 -9.41 14.71
CA TRP A 95 -11.16 -10.41 13.86
C TRP A 95 -11.95 -11.71 13.57
N SER A 96 -13.22 -11.83 13.96
CA SER A 96 -13.97 -13.12 13.95
C SER A 96 -15.32 -13.08 13.23
N GLY A 97 -15.37 -12.57 11.99
CA GLY A 97 -16.56 -12.61 11.12
C GLY A 97 -16.37 -13.52 9.90
N SER A 98 -17.47 -14.07 9.36
CA SER A 98 -17.49 -14.96 8.18
C SER A 98 -17.14 -14.26 6.86
N ASP A 99 -17.33 -12.94 6.75
CA ASP A 99 -16.91 -12.14 5.58
C ASP A 99 -15.39 -11.97 5.48
N ARG A 100 -14.66 -12.44 6.49
CA ARG A 100 -13.20 -12.35 6.53
C ARG A 100 -12.53 -13.20 5.46
N ASP A 101 -13.10 -14.31 5.02
CA ASP A 101 -12.39 -15.20 4.10
C ASP A 101 -12.35 -14.67 2.66
N ARG A 102 -13.42 -14.00 2.20
CA ARG A 102 -13.40 -13.23 0.95
C ARG A 102 -12.42 -12.05 1.02
N ALA A 103 -12.52 -11.25 2.08
CA ALA A 103 -11.63 -10.12 2.29
C ALA A 103 -10.16 -10.57 2.42
N ARG A 104 -9.89 -11.72 3.03
CA ARG A 104 -8.53 -12.27 3.16
C ARG A 104 -7.91 -12.56 1.80
N SER A 105 -8.69 -13.05 0.83
CA SER A 105 -8.19 -13.27 -0.54
C SER A 105 -7.81 -11.94 -1.19
N LEU A 106 -8.71 -10.96 -1.15
CA LEU A 106 -8.46 -9.62 -1.71
C LEU A 106 -7.27 -8.91 -1.05
N ILE A 107 -7.16 -8.98 0.28
CA ILE A 107 -6.04 -8.40 1.04
C ILE A 107 -4.72 -9.06 0.65
N LYS A 108 -4.71 -10.37 0.40
CA LYS A 108 -3.51 -11.06 -0.08
C LYS A 108 -3.10 -10.58 -1.47
N THR A 109 -4.05 -10.47 -2.40
CA THR A 109 -3.78 -9.98 -3.76
C THR A 109 -3.31 -8.52 -3.73
N GLN A 110 -3.96 -7.66 -2.94
CA GLN A 110 -3.54 -6.27 -2.71
C GLN A 110 -2.12 -6.21 -2.11
N GLY A 111 -1.82 -7.07 -1.13
CA GLY A 111 -0.50 -7.16 -0.52
C GLY A 111 0.59 -7.61 -1.50
N MET A 112 0.26 -8.54 -2.40
CA MET A 112 1.15 -8.97 -3.48
C MET A 112 1.40 -7.85 -4.50
N LEU A 113 0.35 -7.14 -4.94
CA LEU A 113 0.47 -6.00 -5.84
C LEU A 113 1.35 -4.91 -5.25
N LEU A 114 1.11 -4.54 -3.99
CA LEU A 114 1.93 -3.58 -3.26
C LEU A 114 3.39 -4.04 -3.16
N ARG A 115 3.61 -5.34 -2.94
CA ARG A 115 4.96 -5.92 -2.96
C ARG A 115 5.65 -5.77 -4.30
N LEU A 116 4.99 -6.16 -5.39
CA LEU A 116 5.54 -6.06 -6.74
C LEU A 116 5.89 -4.61 -7.09
N LEU A 117 5.00 -3.68 -6.77
CA LEU A 117 5.21 -2.26 -6.99
C LEU A 117 6.43 -1.76 -6.21
N MET A 118 6.46 -1.99 -4.89
CA MET A 118 7.54 -1.51 -4.02
C MET A 118 8.90 -2.13 -4.37
N GLN A 119 8.95 -3.42 -4.73
CA GLN A 119 10.18 -4.06 -5.18
C GLN A 119 10.66 -3.48 -6.51
N THR A 120 9.75 -3.25 -7.46
CA THR A 120 10.08 -2.68 -8.76
C THR A 120 10.60 -1.25 -8.65
N VAL A 121 9.96 -0.43 -7.80
CA VAL A 121 10.41 0.93 -7.50
C VAL A 121 11.79 0.89 -6.84
N TYR A 122 11.96 0.07 -5.80
CA TYR A 122 13.23 -0.04 -5.07
C TYR A 122 14.41 -0.42 -5.99
N GLU A 123 14.24 -1.42 -6.86
CA GLU A 123 15.29 -1.89 -7.76
C GLU A 123 15.65 -0.88 -8.86
N ARG A 124 14.71 -0.02 -9.26
CA ARG A 124 14.93 1.00 -10.30
C ARG A 124 15.56 2.29 -9.76
N LEU A 125 15.53 2.52 -8.45
CA LEU A 125 16.14 3.68 -7.82
C LEU A 125 17.60 3.38 -7.43
N GLU A 126 18.54 3.63 -8.35
CA GLU A 126 19.97 3.31 -8.17
C GLU A 126 20.56 3.76 -6.82
N SER A 127 20.16 4.95 -6.39
CA SER A 127 20.64 5.54 -5.14
C SER A 127 20.21 4.81 -3.87
N VAL A 128 19.06 4.13 -3.91
CA VAL A 128 18.50 3.40 -2.77
C VAL A 128 19.17 2.03 -2.69
N VAL A 129 19.37 1.39 -3.84
CA VAL A 129 20.15 0.14 -3.93
C VAL A 129 21.56 0.31 -3.36
N LYS A 130 22.20 1.47 -3.60
CA LYS A 130 23.54 1.80 -3.07
C LYS A 130 23.59 1.99 -1.55
N GLN A 131 22.46 2.21 -0.88
CA GLN A 131 22.41 2.40 0.58
C GLN A 131 22.37 1.07 1.36
N GLU A 132 22.33 -0.08 0.67
CA GLU A 132 22.26 -1.43 1.28
C GLU A 132 21.05 -1.63 2.20
N VAL A 133 20.00 -0.84 2.03
CA VAL A 133 18.80 -0.86 2.87
C VAL A 133 17.79 -1.87 2.32
N GLU A 134 17.66 -3.04 2.95
CA GLU A 134 16.75 -4.08 2.45
C GLU A 134 15.27 -3.75 2.72
N ILE A 135 14.42 -3.79 1.69
CA ILE A 135 12.95 -3.80 1.83
C ILE A 135 12.46 -5.24 1.94
N ARG A 136 11.69 -5.53 2.99
CA ARG A 136 11.13 -6.87 3.23
C ARG A 136 9.63 -6.87 3.43
N PHE A 137 9.03 -7.98 3.00
CA PHE A 137 7.62 -8.32 3.08
C PHE A 137 7.49 -9.57 3.96
N PRO A 138 7.47 -9.42 5.30
CA PRO A 138 7.36 -10.56 6.20
C PRO A 138 6.05 -11.32 5.95
N ILE A 139 6.13 -12.65 6.03
CA ILE A 139 5.00 -13.57 5.85
C ILE A 139 3.90 -13.34 6.90
N SER A 140 4.27 -12.79 8.06
CA SER A 140 3.35 -12.44 9.13
C SER A 140 3.68 -11.05 9.65
N ALA A 141 2.68 -10.17 9.67
CA ALA A 141 2.84 -8.86 10.27
C ALA A 141 3.01 -8.95 11.79
N SER A 142 3.83 -8.05 12.31
CA SER A 142 4.16 -7.93 13.72
C SER A 142 2.94 -7.41 14.49
N THR A 143 2.72 -7.93 15.69
CA THR A 143 1.64 -7.43 16.55
C THR A 143 2.12 -6.19 17.29
N VAL A 144 1.48 -5.05 17.03
CA VAL A 144 1.78 -3.79 17.71
C VAL A 144 0.90 -3.68 18.94
N LYS A 145 1.52 -3.44 20.10
CA LYS A 145 0.84 -3.17 21.36
C LYS A 145 0.87 -1.68 21.63
N TYR A 146 -0.28 -1.08 21.93
CA TYR A 146 -0.38 0.35 22.24
C TYR A 146 -1.33 0.57 23.43
N VAL A 147 -1.23 1.73 24.07
CA VAL A 147 -2.02 2.06 25.27
C VAL A 147 -2.88 3.28 24.96
N ILE A 148 -4.20 3.15 25.15
CA ILE A 148 -5.15 4.27 25.05
C ILE A 148 -5.87 4.37 26.39
N GLY A 149 -5.82 5.54 27.04
CA GLY A 149 -6.49 5.77 28.33
C GLY A 149 -6.08 4.80 29.44
N GLY A 150 -4.81 4.39 29.47
CA GLY A 150 -4.28 3.44 30.45
C GLY A 150 -4.66 1.97 30.20
N LYS A 151 -5.41 1.66 29.15
CA LYS A 151 -5.72 0.28 28.74
C LYS A 151 -4.86 -0.14 27.56
N GLN A 152 -4.34 -1.35 27.63
CA GLN A 152 -3.52 -1.94 26.58
C GLN A 152 -4.40 -2.55 25.48
N TYR A 153 -4.05 -2.24 24.24
CA TYR A 153 -4.65 -2.74 23.02
C TYR A 153 -3.57 -3.39 22.15
N GLY A 154 -3.99 -4.30 21.28
CA GLY A 154 -3.12 -4.88 20.26
C GLY A 154 -3.75 -4.70 18.89
N SER A 155 -2.99 -4.23 17.91
CA SER A 155 -3.32 -4.38 16.50
C SER A 155 -2.38 -5.38 15.86
N ARG A 156 -2.90 -6.13 14.90
CA ARG A 156 -2.12 -6.99 14.03
C ARG A 156 -2.47 -6.59 12.61
N PRO A 157 -1.53 -6.01 11.82
CA PRO A 157 -1.78 -5.77 10.41
C PRO A 157 -2.05 -7.10 9.69
N GLU A 158 -2.77 -7.06 8.57
CA GLU A 158 -2.84 -8.24 7.71
C GLU A 158 -1.58 -8.34 6.83
N GLY A 159 -0.87 -7.22 6.62
CA GLY A 159 0.48 -7.21 6.08
C GLY A 159 1.28 -5.98 6.50
N GLU A 160 2.60 -6.10 6.41
CA GLU A 160 3.54 -5.01 6.70
C GLU A 160 4.70 -5.04 5.71
N ILE A 161 5.32 -3.87 5.52
CA ILE A 161 6.53 -3.68 4.76
C ILE A 161 7.54 -3.03 5.70
N THR A 162 8.71 -3.63 5.77
CA THR A 162 9.79 -3.19 6.68
C THR A 162 11.01 -2.79 5.88
N VAL A 163 11.77 -1.85 6.43
CA VAL A 163 13.00 -1.30 5.86
C VAL A 163 14.11 -1.34 6.91
N GLY A 164 15.35 -1.60 6.50
CA GLY A 164 16.51 -1.50 7.38
C GLY A 164 17.42 -2.73 7.36
N PRO A 165 18.58 -2.67 8.03
CA PRO A 165 19.47 -3.81 8.17
C PRO A 165 18.78 -4.96 8.93
N ARG A 166 19.33 -6.17 8.83
CA ARG A 166 18.67 -7.38 9.33
C ARG A 166 18.22 -7.29 10.79
N ASP A 167 18.92 -6.52 11.62
CA ASP A 167 18.77 -6.48 13.07
C ASP A 167 18.05 -5.22 13.59
N GLU A 168 17.88 -4.18 12.76
CA GLU A 168 17.22 -2.90 13.12
C GLU A 168 16.20 -2.51 12.05
N ARG A 169 15.09 -3.25 12.02
CA ARG A 169 14.04 -3.07 11.01
C ARG A 169 12.93 -2.17 11.51
N LEU A 170 12.52 -1.24 10.66
CA LEU A 170 11.41 -0.33 10.93
C LEU A 170 10.27 -0.60 9.94
N PRO A 171 9.01 -0.71 10.41
CA PRO A 171 7.86 -0.78 9.51
C PRO A 171 7.70 0.58 8.81
N ILE A 172 7.60 0.56 7.49
CA ILE A 172 7.31 1.75 6.66
C ILE A 172 5.86 1.78 6.20
N ILE A 173 5.26 0.61 5.99
CA ILE A 173 3.85 0.47 5.60
C ILE A 173 3.26 -0.67 6.41
N SER A 174 2.05 -0.46 6.94
CA SER A 174 1.24 -1.51 7.56
C SER A 174 -0.16 -1.37 7.03
N TYR A 175 -0.76 -2.47 6.56
CA TYR A 175 -2.08 -2.45 5.97
C TYR A 175 -2.97 -3.54 6.59
N THR A 176 -4.25 -3.23 6.63
CA THR A 176 -5.33 -4.13 7.05
C THR A 176 -6.47 -3.92 6.07
N GLY A 177 -7.13 -5.00 5.66
CA GLY A 177 -8.34 -4.85 4.87
C GLY A 177 -9.49 -4.50 5.78
N VAL A 178 -10.26 -3.51 5.36
CA VAL A 178 -11.53 -3.18 6.02
C VAL A 178 -12.60 -4.01 5.32
N CYS A 179 -13.16 -5.00 6.01
CA CYS A 179 -14.45 -5.57 5.64
C CYS A 179 -15.51 -4.51 5.97
N LEU A 180 -15.99 -3.79 4.96
CA LEU A 180 -17.21 -3.00 5.09
C LEU A 180 -18.34 -3.92 4.66
N GLY A 181 -18.96 -4.56 5.64
CA GLY A 181 -20.19 -5.35 5.47
C GLY A 181 -21.41 -4.47 5.67
#